data_AF-A0A088E3X8-F1
#
_entry.id   AF-A0A088E3X8-F1
#
_cell.length_a   1.000
_cell.length_b   1.000
_cell.length_c   1.000
_cell.angle_alpha   90.00
_cell.angle_beta   90.00
_cell.angle_gamma   90.00
#
_symmetry.space_group_name_H-M   'P 1'
#
loop_
_entity.id
_entity.type
_entity.pdbx_description
1 polymer ?
#
loop_
_entity_poly.entity_id
_entity_poly.type
_entity_poly.pdbx_seq_one_letter_code
_entity_poly.pdbx_strand_id
1 'polypeptide(L)'
;MSVQIIEKKWLPLEELKREKVIGKSLEVPIGGVTFTFEVPENPMVYVSETEGVLYVNGSAYWESELYILEDLKTEFLEQVEELAHVLGDSISKVSDELVSLDRDKEVERRNFHIRVNNMDVGFYYDLFRPNGLRNGLIRIIPYLKNKGLEH
;
A
#
# COMPACT_ATOMS: atom_id res chain seq x y z
N MET A 1 -9.28 -26.91 23.92
CA MET A 1 -9.51 -26.23 22.62
C MET A 1 -8.19 -26.21 21.89
N SER A 2 -8.05 -27.00 20.83
CA SER A 2 -6.84 -27.08 20.01
C SER A 2 -6.86 -25.96 18.97
N VAL A 3 -5.84 -25.10 19.00
CA VAL A 3 -5.61 -24.08 17.96
C VAL A 3 -5.05 -24.82 16.75
N GLN A 4 -5.81 -24.86 15.65
CA GLN A 4 -5.28 -25.29 14.36
C GLN A 4 -4.49 -24.12 13.78
N ILE A 5 -3.16 -24.27 13.75
CA ILE A 5 -2.28 -23.40 12.98
C ILE A 5 -2.50 -23.77 11.52
N ILE A 6 -3.19 -22.91 10.77
CA ILE A 6 -3.27 -23.03 9.32
C ILE A 6 -1.91 -22.57 8.80
N GLU A 7 -1.06 -23.51 8.40
CA GLU A 7 0.15 -23.22 7.63
C GLU A 7 -0.27 -22.56 6.31
N LYS A 8 -0.08 -21.23 6.21
CA LYS A 8 -0.16 -20.53 4.93
C LYS A 8 0.96 -21.04 4.03
N LYS A 9 0.59 -21.83 3.03
CA LYS A 9 1.48 -22.28 1.97
C LYS A 9 1.85 -21.08 1.11
N TRP A 10 3.12 -20.68 1.12
CA TRP A 10 3.63 -19.61 0.25
C TRP A 10 3.71 -20.13 -1.19
N LEU A 11 2.94 -19.53 -2.11
CA LEU A 11 3.02 -19.82 -3.54
C LEU A 11 4.13 -18.97 -4.19
N PRO A 12 4.83 -19.47 -5.23
CA PRO A 12 5.75 -18.67 -6.04
C PRO A 12 5.04 -17.49 -6.72
N LEU A 13 5.74 -16.37 -6.87
CA LEU A 13 5.23 -15.08 -7.36
C LEU A 13 4.52 -15.17 -8.73
N GLU A 14 5.02 -16.01 -9.62
CA GLU A 14 4.45 -16.22 -10.97
C GLU A 14 3.10 -16.96 -10.93
N GLU A 15 2.82 -17.73 -9.88
CA GLU A 15 1.53 -18.40 -9.68
C GLU A 15 0.50 -17.46 -9.05
N LEU A 16 0.91 -16.58 -8.12
CA LEU A 16 0.03 -15.55 -7.54
C LEU A 16 -0.40 -14.50 -8.59
N LYS A 17 0.52 -14.09 -9.47
CA LYS A 17 0.20 -13.18 -10.59
C LYS A 17 -0.70 -13.81 -11.65
N ARG A 18 -0.70 -15.15 -11.78
CA ARG A 18 -1.58 -15.88 -12.72
C ARG A 18 -3.03 -15.97 -12.25
N GLU A 19 -3.29 -15.86 -10.94
CA GLU A 19 -4.65 -15.93 -10.39
C GLU A 19 -5.38 -14.58 -10.38
N LYS A 20 -4.64 -13.46 -10.36
CA LYS A 20 -5.24 -12.12 -10.39
C LYS A 20 -5.42 -11.64 -11.82
N VAL A 21 -6.67 -11.55 -12.27
CA VAL A 21 -6.99 -10.82 -13.51
C VAL A 21 -6.70 -9.35 -13.26
N ILE A 22 -5.59 -8.83 -13.82
CA ILE A 22 -5.23 -7.42 -13.68
C ILE A 22 -6.15 -6.58 -14.54
N GLY A 23 -6.89 -5.67 -13.90
CA GLY A 23 -7.82 -4.78 -14.59
C GLY A 23 -7.13 -3.52 -15.13
N LYS A 24 -6.10 -3.02 -14.43
CA LYS A 24 -5.32 -1.85 -14.87
C LYS A 24 -3.98 -1.74 -14.14
N SER A 25 -3.09 -0.93 -14.71
CA SER A 25 -1.83 -0.51 -14.07
C SER A 25 -1.85 0.99 -13.80
N LEU A 26 -1.31 1.42 -12.66
CA LEU A 26 -1.16 2.82 -12.28
C LEU A 26 0.31 3.15 -12.07
N GLU A 27 0.79 4.21 -12.70
CA GLU A 27 2.16 4.71 -12.55
C GLU A 27 2.18 5.86 -11.56
N VAL A 28 3.02 5.78 -10.54
CA VAL A 28 3.11 6.78 -9.47
C VAL A 28 4.56 7.23 -9.29
N PRO A 29 4.89 8.50 -9.53
CA PRO A 29 6.23 9.01 -9.33
C PRO A 29 6.51 9.22 -7.83
N ILE A 30 7.55 8.58 -7.31
CA ILE A 30 7.98 8.66 -5.91
C ILE A 30 9.48 8.96 -5.87
N GLY A 31 9.84 10.19 -5.51
CA GLY A 31 11.24 10.57 -5.32
C GLY A 31 12.11 10.48 -6.60
N GLY A 32 11.50 10.64 -7.78
CA GLY A 32 12.18 10.55 -9.08
C GLY A 32 12.22 9.15 -9.70
N VAL A 33 11.65 8.14 -9.02
CA VAL A 33 11.44 6.79 -9.54
C VAL A 33 9.94 6.59 -9.78
N THR A 34 9.56 6.01 -10.92
CA THR A 34 8.16 5.65 -11.19
C THR A 34 7.90 4.23 -10.68
N PHE A 35 6.93 4.09 -9.78
CA PHE A 35 6.43 2.81 -9.30
C PHE A 35 5.17 2.43 -10.08
N THR A 36 5.02 1.14 -10.38
CA THR A 36 3.88 0.62 -11.13
C THR A 36 3.05 -0.27 -10.22
N PHE A 37 1.77 0.04 -10.06
CA PHE A 37 0.83 -0.73 -9.27
C PHE A 37 -0.14 -1.49 -10.18
N GLU A 38 -0.17 -2.81 -10.06
CA GLU A 38 -1.02 -3.73 -10.82
C GLU A 38 -2.34 -3.93 -10.08
N VAL A 39 -3.38 -3.17 -10.43
CA VAL A 39 -4.66 -3.25 -9.73
C VAL A 39 -5.50 -4.41 -10.28
N PRO A 40 -5.87 -5.40 -9.44
CA PRO A 40 -6.73 -6.50 -9.86
C PRO A 40 -8.13 -6.00 -10.22
N GLU A 41 -8.77 -6.67 -11.17
CA GLU A 41 -10.15 -6.39 -11.53
C GLU A 41 -11.06 -6.70 -10.35
N ASN A 42 -11.74 -5.67 -9.85
CA ASN A 42 -12.71 -5.80 -8.79
C ASN A 42 -13.92 -4.91 -9.12
N PRO A 43 -15.12 -5.48 -9.39
CA PRO A 43 -16.29 -4.69 -9.76
C PRO A 43 -16.80 -3.77 -8.64
N MET A 44 -16.32 -3.97 -7.40
CA MET A 44 -16.76 -3.26 -6.21
C MET A 44 -15.78 -2.18 -5.76
N VAL A 45 -14.55 -2.15 -6.29
CA VAL A 45 -13.49 -1.23 -5.88
C VAL A 45 -12.88 -0.54 -7.08
N TYR A 46 -12.83 0.78 -7.03
CA TYR A 46 -12.17 1.61 -8.01
C TYR A 46 -10.92 2.23 -7.40
N VAL A 47 -9.76 1.95 -8.00
CA VAL A 47 -8.50 2.62 -7.67
C VAL A 47 -8.23 3.74 -8.67
N SER A 48 -7.70 4.87 -8.26
CA SER A 48 -7.26 5.92 -9.20
C SER A 48 -6.01 6.59 -8.71
N GLU A 49 -5.31 7.23 -9.63
CA GLU A 49 -4.14 8.05 -9.36
C GLU A 49 -4.48 9.48 -9.78
N THR A 50 -4.12 10.47 -8.96
CA THR A 50 -4.19 11.89 -9.31
C THR A 50 -3.09 12.64 -8.57
N GLU A 51 -2.21 13.32 -9.32
CA GLU A 51 -1.12 14.15 -8.80
C GLU A 51 -0.16 13.42 -7.82
N GLY A 52 0.12 12.16 -8.10
CA GLY A 52 0.95 11.27 -7.28
C GLY A 52 0.21 10.65 -6.09
N VAL A 53 -1.08 10.89 -5.93
CA VAL A 53 -1.90 10.36 -4.83
C VAL A 53 -2.80 9.25 -5.35
N LEU A 54 -2.76 8.08 -4.69
CA LEU A 54 -3.65 6.97 -4.98
C LEU A 54 -4.92 7.05 -4.13
N TYR A 55 -6.05 6.76 -4.75
CA TYR A 55 -7.35 6.69 -4.10
C TYR A 55 -7.97 5.32 -4.35
N VAL A 56 -8.37 4.62 -3.28
CA VAL A 56 -9.13 3.37 -3.34
C VAL A 56 -10.53 3.66 -2.80
N ASN A 57 -11.55 3.53 -3.64
CA ASN A 57 -12.93 3.84 -3.30
C ASN A 57 -13.83 2.66 -3.65
N GLY A 58 -14.62 2.19 -2.69
CA GLY A 58 -15.56 1.07 -2.89
C GLY A 58 -17.01 1.51 -2.97
N SER A 59 -17.88 0.63 -3.47
CA SER A 59 -19.31 0.92 -3.61
C SER A 59 -20.13 0.70 -2.34
N ALA A 60 -19.63 -0.06 -1.36
CA ALA A 60 -20.26 -0.25 -0.03
C ALA A 60 -19.46 -1.17 0.96
N TYR A 61 -18.35 -1.78 0.56
CA TYR A 61 -17.79 -2.97 1.22
C TYR A 61 -16.35 -2.81 1.70
N TRP A 62 -16.15 -2.08 2.80
CA TRP A 62 -14.85 -1.72 3.37
C TRP A 62 -13.74 -2.79 3.32
N GLU A 63 -14.09 -4.06 3.51
CA GLU A 63 -13.14 -5.18 3.43
C GLU A 63 -12.45 -5.26 2.07
N SER A 64 -13.16 -5.01 0.97
CA SER A 64 -12.60 -5.06 -0.39
C SER A 64 -11.56 -3.96 -0.61
N GLU A 65 -11.83 -2.73 -0.16
CA GLU A 65 -10.86 -1.64 -0.18
C GLU A 65 -9.60 -1.98 0.65
N LEU A 66 -9.78 -2.61 1.81
CA LEU A 66 -8.66 -3.05 2.64
C LEU A 66 -7.83 -4.15 1.97
N TYR A 67 -8.46 -5.11 1.29
CA TYR A 67 -7.74 -6.12 0.50
C TYR A 67 -6.89 -5.49 -0.60
N ILE A 68 -7.45 -4.52 -1.33
CA ILE A 68 -6.70 -3.77 -2.34
C ILE A 68 -5.54 -2.99 -1.71
N LEU A 69 -5.72 -2.38 -0.54
CA LEU A 69 -4.62 -1.71 0.17
C LEU A 69 -3.49 -2.68 0.56
N GLU A 70 -3.80 -3.88 1.04
CA GLU A 70 -2.77 -4.90 1.36
C GLU A 70 -2.02 -5.37 0.10
N ASP A 71 -2.72 -5.52 -1.02
CA ASP A 71 -2.10 -5.83 -2.31
C ASP A 71 -1.13 -4.72 -2.75
N LEU A 72 -1.57 -3.46 -2.70
CA LEU A 72 -0.73 -2.30 -3.03
C LEU A 72 0.49 -2.19 -2.10
N LYS A 73 0.33 -2.47 -0.80
CA LYS A 73 1.45 -2.51 0.15
C LYS A 73 2.48 -3.59 -0.22
N THR A 74 2.00 -4.76 -0.61
CA THR A 74 2.85 -5.89 -0.98
C THR A 74 3.63 -5.59 -2.26
N GLU A 75 2.95 -5.13 -3.31
CA GLU A 75 3.59 -4.74 -4.57
C GLU A 75 4.60 -3.60 -4.41
N PHE A 76 4.30 -2.65 -3.53
CA PHE A 76 5.24 -1.58 -3.21
C PHE A 76 6.50 -2.11 -2.52
N LEU A 77 6.33 -3.00 -1.53
CA LEU A 77 7.45 -3.62 -0.83
C LEU A 77 8.34 -4.40 -1.80
N GLU A 78 7.76 -5.20 -2.69
CA GLU A 78 8.48 -5.97 -3.70
C GLU A 78 9.30 -5.07 -4.64
N GLN A 79 8.72 -3.97 -5.12
CA GLN A 79 9.44 -3.01 -5.97
C GLN A 79 10.57 -2.29 -5.22
N VAL A 80 10.37 -1.96 -3.94
CA VAL A 80 11.43 -1.36 -3.11
C VAL A 80 12.53 -2.38 -2.82
N GLU A 81 12.21 -3.65 -2.61
CA GLU A 81 13.18 -4.75 -2.46
C GLU A 81 14.04 -4.91 -3.71
N GLU A 82 13.41 -4.94 -4.89
CA GLU A 82 14.12 -5.02 -6.17
C GLU A 82 15.03 -3.80 -6.37
N LEU A 83 14.53 -2.59 -6.13
CA LEU A 83 15.32 -1.36 -6.25
C LEU A 83 16.51 -1.36 -5.28
N ALA A 84 16.31 -1.76 -4.03
CA ALA A 84 17.37 -1.86 -3.04
C ALA A 84 18.44 -2.87 -3.50
N HIS A 85 18.03 -4.03 -4.01
CA HIS A 85 18.94 -5.04 -4.53
C HIS A 85 19.78 -4.53 -5.71
N VAL A 86 19.16 -3.85 -6.67
CA VAL A 86 19.85 -3.26 -7.84
C VAL A 86 20.88 -2.20 -7.42
N LEU A 87 20.57 -1.43 -6.37
CA LEU A 87 21.46 -0.40 -5.82
C LEU A 87 22.55 -0.97 -4.89
N GLY A 88 22.53 -2.27 -4.59
CA GLY A 88 23.44 -2.89 -3.63
C GLY A 88 23.17 -2.50 -2.17
N ASP A 89 21.99 -1.97 -1.89
CA ASP A 89 21.51 -1.63 -0.54
C ASP A 89 20.66 -2.79 0.01
N SER A 90 20.22 -2.67 1.27
CA SER A 90 19.30 -3.63 1.90
C SER A 90 18.21 -2.93 2.71
N ILE A 91 17.05 -3.58 2.80
CA ILE A 91 15.96 -3.13 3.68
C ILE A 91 16.36 -3.45 5.11
N SER A 92 16.38 -2.41 5.95
CA SER A 92 16.69 -2.51 7.37
C SER A 92 15.45 -2.53 8.26
N LYS A 93 14.32 -1.99 7.79
CA LYS A 93 13.05 -1.96 8.53
C LYS A 93 11.88 -1.86 7.56
N VAL A 94 10.82 -2.60 7.85
CA VAL A 94 9.47 -2.39 7.30
C VAL A 94 8.54 -2.14 8.48
N SER A 95 7.67 -1.13 8.39
CA SER A 95 6.72 -0.81 9.46
C SER A 95 5.42 -0.23 8.93
N ASP A 96 4.35 -0.46 9.68
CA ASP A 96 3.02 0.09 9.45
C ASP A 96 2.52 0.66 10.80
N GLU A 97 2.68 1.98 10.96
CA GLU A 97 2.50 2.65 12.25
C GLU A 97 1.24 3.52 12.24
N LEU A 98 0.44 3.45 13.32
CA LEU A 98 -0.67 4.38 13.53
C LEU A 98 -0.12 5.77 13.84
N VAL A 99 -0.49 6.76 13.03
CA VAL A 99 -0.05 8.16 13.19
C VAL A 99 -1.08 8.96 13.98
N SER A 100 -2.35 8.84 13.61
CA SER A 100 -3.44 9.54 14.29
C SER A 100 -4.77 8.84 14.10
N LEU A 101 -5.67 9.02 15.07
CA LEU A 101 -7.04 8.52 15.02
C LEU A 101 -8.00 9.65 15.38
N ASP A 102 -8.86 10.02 14.44
CA ASP A 102 -9.96 10.97 14.64
C ASP A 102 -11.28 10.17 14.67
N ARG A 103 -11.83 9.98 15.86
CA ARG A 103 -13.06 9.21 16.05
C ARG A 103 -14.30 9.97 15.60
N ASP A 104 -14.28 11.30 15.66
CA ASP A 104 -15.43 12.13 15.29
C ASP A 104 -15.62 12.16 13.77
N LYS A 105 -14.50 12.12 13.02
CA LYS A 105 -14.52 12.06 11.55
C LYS A 105 -14.39 10.64 11.00
N GLU A 106 -14.22 9.65 11.87
CA GLU A 106 -13.96 8.24 11.55
C GLU A 106 -12.79 8.07 10.56
N VAL A 107 -11.68 8.74 10.87
CA VAL A 107 -10.45 8.71 10.07
C VAL A 107 -9.30 8.14 10.87
N GLU A 108 -8.64 7.13 10.32
CA GLU A 108 -7.41 6.55 10.85
C GLU A 108 -6.26 6.84 9.87
N ARG A 109 -5.25 7.58 10.31
CA ARG A 109 -4.05 7.86 9.52
C ARG A 109 -2.92 6.95 9.96
N ARG A 110 -2.28 6.33 8.98
CA ARG A 110 -1.17 5.39 9.18
C ARG A 110 0.01 5.75 8.28
N ASN A 111 1.18 5.25 8.64
CA ASN A 111 2.42 5.41 7.89
C ASN A 111 2.99 4.01 7.60
N PHE A 112 2.89 3.59 6.34
CA PHE A 112 3.62 2.42 5.86
C PHE A 112 4.98 2.89 5.34
N HIS A 113 6.06 2.36 5.89
CA HIS A 113 7.39 2.83 5.55
C HIS A 113 8.45 1.75 5.58
N ILE A 114 9.39 1.89 4.66
CA ILE A 114 10.47 0.96 4.38
C ILE A 114 11.77 1.75 4.45
N ARG A 115 12.70 1.30 5.28
CA ARG A 115 14.01 1.92 5.43
C ARG A 115 15.05 1.17 4.62
N VAL A 116 15.58 1.83 3.60
CA VAL A 116 16.70 1.37 2.77
C VAL A 116 17.88 2.27 3.07
N ASN A 117 18.88 1.76 3.78
CA ASN A 117 20.05 2.56 4.21
C ASN A 117 19.62 3.86 4.95
N ASN A 118 20.02 5.05 4.45
CA ASN A 118 19.63 6.37 4.98
C ASN A 118 18.35 6.95 4.35
N MET A 119 17.65 6.17 3.54
CA MET A 119 16.40 6.57 2.90
C MET A 119 15.20 5.94 3.60
N ASP A 120 14.14 6.73 3.74
CA ASP A 120 12.82 6.31 4.21
C ASP A 120 11.86 6.48 3.03
N VAL A 121 11.33 5.37 2.52
CA VAL A 121 10.43 5.33 1.38
C VAL A 121 9.14 4.64 1.79
N GLY A 122 8.00 5.19 1.40
CA GLY A 122 6.73 4.75 1.98
C GLY A 122 5.56 5.57 1.52
N PHE A 123 4.46 5.45 2.25
CA PHE A 123 3.30 6.29 2.08
C PHE A 123 2.56 6.51 3.40
N TYR A 124 2.03 7.72 3.56
CA TYR A 124 0.95 7.94 4.50
C TYR A 124 -0.34 7.47 3.87
N TYR A 125 -1.22 6.86 4.64
CA TYR A 125 -2.55 6.58 4.16
C TYR A 125 -3.63 6.89 5.20
N ASP A 126 -4.73 7.44 4.70
CA ASP A 126 -5.91 7.76 5.49
C ASP A 126 -7.01 6.76 5.17
N LEU A 127 -7.51 6.10 6.21
CA LEU A 127 -8.66 5.23 6.17
C LEU A 127 -9.91 6.01 6.60
N PHE A 128 -10.69 6.47 5.64
CA PHE A 128 -12.00 7.07 5.89
C PHE A 128 -13.03 5.95 5.96
N ARG A 129 -13.44 5.56 7.17
CA ARG A 129 -14.38 4.45 7.34
C ARG A 129 -15.76 4.83 6.78
N PRO A 130 -16.50 3.85 6.22
CA PRO A 130 -17.89 4.06 5.84
C PRO A 130 -18.74 4.29 7.07
N ASN A 131 -19.79 5.10 6.93
CA ASN A 131 -20.64 5.51 8.06
C ASN A 131 -22.12 5.63 7.72
N GLY A 132 -22.53 4.92 6.67
CA GLY A 132 -23.91 4.94 6.16
C GLY A 132 -24.27 6.18 5.34
N LEU A 133 -23.52 7.29 5.46
CA LEU A 133 -23.69 8.49 4.63
C LEU A 133 -22.67 8.57 3.49
N ARG A 134 -21.48 7.99 3.69
CA ARG A 134 -20.43 7.86 2.68
C ARG A 134 -19.90 6.44 2.62
N ASN A 135 -19.39 6.07 1.45
CA ASN A 135 -18.60 4.86 1.27
C ASN A 135 -17.23 4.99 1.92
N GLY A 136 -16.55 3.86 2.08
CA GLY A 136 -15.15 3.83 2.48
C GLY A 136 -14.26 4.47 1.43
N LEU A 137 -13.24 5.20 1.90
CA LEU A 137 -12.22 5.77 1.03
C LEU A 137 -10.85 5.55 1.68
N ILE A 138 -9.89 5.13 0.87
CA ILE A 138 -8.48 5.11 1.26
C ILE A 138 -7.76 6.11 0.38
N ARG A 139 -7.04 7.04 1.02
CA ARG A 139 -6.15 7.98 0.33
C ARG A 139 -4.71 7.63 0.70
N ILE A 140 -3.86 7.39 -0.30
CA ILE A 140 -2.48 6.96 -0.14
C ILE A 140 -1.58 8.04 -0.75
N ILE A 141 -0.68 8.58 0.06
CA ILE A 141 0.22 9.69 -0.27
C ILE A 141 1.66 9.18 -0.12
N PRO A 142 2.30 8.80 -1.23
CA PRO A 142 3.67 8.34 -1.25
C PRO A 142 4.69 9.42 -0.89
N TYR A 143 5.85 8.98 -0.41
CA TYR A 143 6.99 9.84 -0.15
C TYR A 143 8.31 9.09 -0.28
N LEU A 144 9.36 9.88 -0.54
CA LEU A 144 10.75 9.51 -0.34
C LEU A 144 11.41 10.59 0.52
N LYS A 145 12.08 10.19 1.60
CA LYS A 145 12.82 11.08 2.50
C LYS A 145 14.25 10.57 2.63
N ASN A 146 15.22 11.41 2.29
CA ASN A 146 16.63 11.12 2.58
C ASN A 146 16.99 11.75 3.94
N LYS A 147 17.47 10.96 4.90
CA LYS A 147 17.88 11.47 6.22
C LYS A 147 19.26 12.12 6.23
N GLY A 148 19.84 12.41 5.06
CA GLY A 148 21.21 12.91 4.90
C GLY A 148 21.40 14.42 4.74
N LEU A 149 20.36 15.26 4.84
CA LEU A 149 20.50 16.73 4.72
C LEU A 149 19.67 17.45 5.78
N GLU A 150 20.08 17.33 7.04
CA GLU A 150 19.83 18.37 8.02
C GLU A 150 20.99 19.37 7.90
N HIS A 151 20.72 20.52 7.27
CA HIS A 151 21.63 21.67 7.24
C HIS A 151 21.47 22.50 8.51
#